data_AF-A0A2B0VQW8-F1
#
_entry.id   AF-A0A2B0VQW8-F1
#
_cell.length_a   1.000
_cell.length_b   1.000
_cell.length_c   1.000
_cell.angle_alpha   90.00
_cell.angle_beta   90.00
_cell.angle_gamma   90.00
#
_symmetry.space_group_name_H-M   'P 1'
#
loop_
_entity.id
_entity.type
_entity.pdbx_description
1 polymer ?
#
loop_
_entity_poly.entity_id
_entity_poly.type
_entity_poly.pdbx_seq_one_letter_code
_entity_poly.pdbx_strand_id
1 'polypeptide(L)' 'MNKNILIIDDDKEIVELLAVYLRNEGYNIYKAYDGDEALQMISTYEVDLLILDIMM' A
#
# COMPACT_ATOMS: atom_id res chain seq x y z
N MET A 1 -17.29 3.62 5.84
CA MET A 1 -16.32 2.52 5.83
C MET A 1 -15.09 3.05 5.12
N ASN A 2 -13.93 3.01 5.78
CA ASN A 2 -12.68 3.48 5.18
C ASN A 2 -12.18 2.39 4.22
N LYS A 3 -11.82 2.79 3.00
CA LYS A 3 -11.26 1.85 2.00
C LYS A 3 -9.82 1.51 2.35
N ASN A 4 -9.45 0.25 2.15
CA ASN A 4 -8.13 -0.29 2.43
C ASN A 4 -7.27 -0.27 1.16
N ILE A 5 -6.14 0.45 1.20
CA ILE A 5 -5.23 0.58 0.06
C ILE A 5 -3.88 -0.04 0.42
N LEU A 6 -3.35 -0.88 -0.46
CA LEU A 6 -2.00 -1.44 -0.37
C LEU A 6 -1.08 -0.71 -1.35
N ILE A 7 0.02 -0.15 -0.85
CA ILE A 7 1.07 0.48 -1.66
C ILE A 7 2.28 -0.46 -1.69
N ILE A 8 2.81 -0.72 -2.88
CA ILE A 8 3.92 -1.63 -3.13
C ILE A 8 4.95 -0.91 -4.01
N ASP A 9 6.09 -0.58 -3.41
CA ASP A 9 7.21 0.14 -4.02
C ASP A 9 8.45 -0.06 -3.14
N ASP A 10 9.63 -0.31 -3.72
CA ASP A 10 10.87 -0.51 -2.95
C ASP A 10 11.45 0.82 -2.42
N ASP A 11 11.05 1.95 -3.01
CA ASP A 11 11.35 3.29 -2.51
C ASP A 11 10.45 3.67 -1.33
N LYS A 12 11.04 3.58 -0.13
CA LYS A 12 10.35 3.88 1.13
C LYS A 12 9.89 5.34 1.24
N GLU A 13 10.57 6.28 0.59
CA GLU A 13 10.18 7.69 0.62
C GLU A 13 8.88 7.91 -0.16
N ILE A 14 8.74 7.27 -1.32
CA ILE A 14 7.51 7.31 -2.13
C ILE A 14 6.35 6.67 -1.35
N VAL A 15 6.56 5.49 -0.77
CA VAL A 15 5.55 4.79 0.04
C VAL A 15 5.06 5.66 1.20
N GLU A 16 5.96 6.32 1.93
CA GLU A 16 5.56 7.15 3.07
C GLU A 16 4.81 8.40 2.61
N LEU A 17 5.28 9.05 1.54
CA LEU A 17 4.62 10.21 0.96
C LEU A 17 3.17 9.90 0.58
N LEU A 18 2.96 8.86 -0.22
CA LEU A 18 1.63 8.43 -0.65
C LEU A 18 0.75 8.03 0.55
N ALA A 19 1.32 7.32 1.53
CA ALA A 19 0.60 6.93 2.73
C ALA A 19 0.11 8.13 3.54
N VAL A 20 0.92 9.19 3.69
CA VAL A 20 0.52 10.42 4.39
C VAL A 20 -0.67 11.09 3.67
N TYR A 21 -0.59 11.26 2.35
CA TYR A 21 -1.68 11.87 1.58
C TYR A 21 -2.97 11.07 1.68
N LEU A 22 -2.92 9.75 1.46
CA LEU A 22 -4.12 8.92 1.45
C LEU A 22 -4.71 8.74 2.87
N ARG A 23 -3.89 8.69 3.92
CA ARG A 23 -4.40 8.70 5.30
C ARG A 23 -5.13 10.00 5.64
N ASN A 24 -4.63 11.14 5.17
CA ASN A 24 -5.31 12.43 5.37
C ASN A 24 -6.70 12.48 4.70
N GLU A 25 -6.88 11.75 3.60
CA GLU A 25 -8.18 11.56 2.93
C GLU A 25 -9.08 10.49 3.60
N GLY A 26 -8.62 9.89 4.70
CA GLY A 26 -9.39 8.92 5.49
C GLY A 26 -9.28 7.47 5.03
N TYR A 27 -8.28 7.11 4.21
CA TYR A 27 -8.02 5.72 3.81
C TYR A 27 -7.17 4.97 4.83
N ASN A 28 -7.37 3.65 4.91
CA ASN A 28 -6.48 2.77 5.65
C ASN A 28 -5.37 2.30 4.73
N ILE A 29 -4.11 2.50 5.14
CA ILE A 29 -2.95 2.24 4.28
C ILE A 29 -2.11 1.09 4.83
N TYR A 30 -1.96 0.07 3.99
CA TYR A 30 -0.98 -1.01 4.11
C TYR A 30 0.20 -0.72 3.16
N LYS A 31 1.38 -1.20 3.54
CA LYS A 31 2.65 -0.93 2.85
C LYS A 31 3.39 -2.23 2.69
N ALA A 32 3.91 -2.49 1.49
CA ALA A 32 4.86 -3.57 1.22
C ALA A 32 6.02 -3.00 0.40
N TYR A 33 7.21 -3.58 0.57
CA TYR A 33 8.41 -3.12 -0.12
C TYR A 33 8.96 -4.15 -1.11
N ASP A 34 8.31 -5.30 -1.20
CA ASP A 34 8.59 -6.35 -2.17
C ASP A 34 7.32 -7.17 -2.46
N GLY A 35 7.44 -8.07 -3.44
CA GLY A 35 6.33 -8.91 -3.88
C GLY A 35 5.88 -9.94 -2.84
N ASP A 36 6.78 -10.47 -2.01
CA ASP A 36 6.45 -11.50 -1.03
C ASP A 36 5.65 -10.90 0.14
N GLU A 37 6.08 -9.74 0.64
CA GLU A 37 5.34 -8.93 1.61
C GLU A 37 3.95 -8.57 1.07
N ALA A 38 3.88 -8.13 -0.19
CA ALA A 38 2.62 -7.78 -0.82
C ALA A 38 1.65 -8.97 -0.92
N LEU A 39 2.13 -10.13 -1.36
CA LEU A 39 1.33 -11.35 -1.45
C LEU A 39 0.81 -11.78 -0.06
N GLN A 40 1.66 -11.69 0.97
CA GLN A 40 1.24 -11.94 2.35
C GLN A 40 0.15 -10.96 2.79
N MET A 41 0.29 -9.67 2.51
CA MET A 41 -0.70 -8.64 2.85
C MET A 41 -2.04 -8.87 2.16
N ILE A 42 -2.04 -9.17 0.86
CA ILE A 42 -3.26 -9.45 0.08
C ILE A 42 -3.98 -10.69 0.61
N SER A 43 -3.25 -11.69 1.10
CA SER A 43 -3.84 -12.89 1.71
C SER A 43 -4.40 -12.65 3.13
N THR A 44 -3.96 -11.59 3.81
CA THR A 44 -4.28 -11.31 5.22
C THR A 44 -5.34 -10.23 5.38
N TYR A 45 -5.35 -9.24 4.48
CA TYR A 45 -6.20 -8.05 4.57
C TYR A 45 -7.15 -7.96 3.38
N GLU A 46 -8.34 -7.44 3.62
CA GLU A 46 -9.27 -7.08 2.54
C GLU A 46 -8.77 -5.79 1.89
N VAL A 47 -8.14 -5.90 0.72
CA VAL A 47 -7.58 -4.77 -0.06
C VAL A 47 -8.59 -4.34 -1.13
N ASP A 48 -9.01 -3.07 -1.09
CA ASP A 48 -9.93 -2.50 -2.08
C ASP A 48 -9.20 -1.94 -3.32
N LEU A 49 -7.96 -1.47 -3.14
CA LEU A 49 -7.13 -0.87 -4.18
C LEU A 49 -5.65 -1.16 -3.92
N LEU A 50 -4.90 -1.38 -4.99
CA LEU A 50 -3.48 -1.67 -4.95
C LEU A 50 -2.73 -0.69 -5.87
N ILE A 51 -1.70 -0.03 -5.31
CA ILE A 51 -0.79 0.86 -6.03
C ILE A 51 0.54 0.13 -6.11
N LEU A 52 0.97 -0.24 -7.31
CA LEU A 52 2.14 -1.06 -7.57
C LEU A 52 3.13 -0.30 -8.45
N ASP A 53 4.38 -0.21 -8.03
CA ASP A 53 5.47 0.15 -8.93
C ASP A 53 5.82 -1.01 -9.88
N ILE A 54 6.08 -0.67 -11.14
CA ILE A 54 6.34 -1.64 -12.21
C ILE A 54 7.84 -1.98 -12.30
N MET A 55 8.73 -1.10 -11.83
CA MET A 55 10.18 -1.23 -12.00
C MET A 55 10.92 -1.68 -10.73
N MET A 56 10.20 -2.23 -9.75
CA MET A 56 10.72 -2.87 -8.53
C MET A 56 11.81 -3.91 -8.77
#